data_AF-A0A936MA71-F1
#
_entry.id   AF-A0A936MA71-F1
#
_cell.length_a   1.000
_cell.length_b   1.000
_cell.length_c   1.000
_cell.angle_alpha   90.00
_cell.angle_beta   90.00
_cell.angle_gamma   90.00
#
_symmetry.space_group_name_H-M   'P 1'
#
loop_
_entity.id
_entity.type
_entity.pdbx_description
1 polymer ?
#
loop_
_entity_poly.entity_id
_entity_poly.type
_entity_poly.pdbx_seq_one_letter_code
_entity_poly.pdbx_strand_id
1 'polypeptide(L)'
;MNKLFLTLAIMLTVAFSANAQYKKDGTPDMRYSQNKQTYGNSYSNPSSSYGTNSDIRYQNGYIKDNGTYVEPHYKTNTNNTNLDNFSTKDNYNPYNGNSGSRAKDYSNYAYNYGSGQQIHTGSRGGQYYINSIGNKTYVPKRNGW
;
A
#
# COMPACT_ATOMS: atom_id res chain seq x y z
N MET A 1 -42.44 -37.93 45.31
CA MET A 1 -42.49 -38.51 43.94
C MET A 1 -42.02 -37.43 42.99
N ASN A 2 -40.74 -37.52 42.61
CA ASN A 2 -40.03 -36.52 41.82
C ASN A 2 -40.38 -36.73 40.35
N LYS A 3 -40.99 -35.75 39.70
CA LYS A 3 -41.15 -35.77 38.23
C LYS A 3 -40.14 -34.82 37.62
N LEU A 4 -38.98 -35.40 37.29
CA LEU A 4 -37.99 -34.84 36.38
C LEU A 4 -38.67 -34.63 35.01
N PHE A 5 -38.84 -33.39 34.58
CA PHE A 5 -39.17 -33.10 33.18
C PHE A 5 -37.86 -32.78 32.45
N LEU A 6 -37.31 -33.81 31.80
CA LEU A 6 -36.16 -33.68 30.91
C LEU A 6 -36.67 -33.23 29.54
N THR A 7 -36.68 -31.92 29.29
CA THR A 7 -36.90 -31.38 27.94
C THR A 7 -35.56 -31.28 27.22
N LEU A 8 -35.31 -32.28 26.38
CA LEU A 8 -34.19 -32.36 25.46
C LEU A 8 -34.46 -31.43 24.27
N ALA A 9 -34.05 -30.16 24.35
CA ALA A 9 -33.97 -29.28 23.20
C ALA A 9 -32.56 -29.37 22.60
N ILE A 10 -32.37 -30.27 21.64
CA ILE A 10 -31.17 -30.30 20.79
C ILE A 10 -31.26 -29.06 19.89
N MET A 11 -30.73 -27.94 20.36
CA MET A 11 -30.46 -26.77 19.53
C MET A 11 -29.25 -27.09 18.65
N LEU A 12 -29.53 -27.71 17.50
CA LEU A 12 -28.63 -27.79 16.36
C LEU A 12 -28.40 -26.36 15.84
N THR A 13 -27.45 -25.64 16.45
CA THR A 13 -26.95 -24.40 15.87
C THR A 13 -25.70 -24.72 15.07
N VAL A 14 -25.89 -24.62 13.75
CA VAL A 14 -24.86 -24.74 12.72
C VAL A 14 -23.72 -23.80 13.10
N ALA A 15 -22.53 -24.35 13.35
CA ALA A 15 -21.32 -23.56 13.38
C ALA A 15 -21.11 -23.01 11.97
N PHE A 16 -21.55 -21.78 11.72
CA PHE A 16 -21.06 -21.00 10.59
C PHE A 16 -19.57 -20.82 10.83
N SER A 17 -18.75 -21.59 10.11
CA SER A 17 -17.34 -21.29 9.93
C SER A 17 -17.26 -19.93 9.25
N ALA A 18 -17.07 -18.88 10.05
CA ALA A 18 -16.79 -17.55 9.56
C ALA A 18 -15.50 -17.63 8.73
N ASN A 19 -15.67 -17.43 7.43
CA ASN A 19 -14.60 -17.49 6.43
C ASN A 19 -13.40 -16.65 6.86
N ALA A 20 -12.23 -17.25 6.71
CA ALA A 20 -10.93 -16.70 7.08
C ALA A 20 -10.73 -15.26 6.56
N GLN A 21 -10.69 -14.29 7.48
CA GLN A 21 -10.29 -12.91 7.20
C GLN A 21 -8.81 -12.69 7.52
N TYR A 22 -7.99 -13.73 7.42
CA TYR A 22 -6.57 -13.69 7.74
C TYR A 22 -5.80 -14.17 6.53
N LYS A 23 -4.63 -13.57 6.31
CA LYS A 23 -3.64 -14.03 5.35
C LYS A 23 -3.14 -15.42 5.77
N LYS A 24 -2.49 -16.14 4.84
CA LYS A 24 -1.91 -17.48 5.12
C LYS A 24 -0.90 -17.48 6.27
N ASP A 25 -0.32 -16.32 6.58
CA ASP A 25 0.61 -16.07 7.68
C ASP A 25 -0.08 -15.73 9.02
N GLY A 26 -1.42 -15.78 9.07
CA GLY A 26 -2.22 -15.48 10.27
C GLY A 26 -2.44 -13.99 10.54
N THR A 27 -1.89 -13.08 9.74
CA THR A 27 -2.12 -11.63 9.91
C THR A 27 -3.49 -11.22 9.35
N PRO A 28 -4.19 -10.23 9.94
CA PRO A 28 -5.48 -9.77 9.42
C PRO A 28 -5.37 -9.33 7.95
N ASP A 29 -6.25 -9.84 7.08
CA ASP A 29 -6.30 -9.41 5.68
C ASP A 29 -7.02 -8.07 5.57
N MET A 30 -6.25 -7.00 5.40
CA MET A 30 -6.75 -5.63 5.34
C MET A 30 -7.51 -5.30 4.05
N ARG A 31 -7.74 -6.26 3.15
CA ARG A 31 -8.74 -6.12 2.08
C ARG A 31 -10.17 -6.08 2.62
N TYR A 32 -10.44 -6.71 3.76
CA TYR A 32 -11.78 -6.75 4.36
C TYR A 32 -12.00 -5.56 5.29
N SER A 33 -13.15 -4.87 5.13
CA SER A 33 -13.53 -3.69 5.92
C SER A 33 -13.58 -3.95 7.43
N GLN A 34 -13.95 -5.16 7.83
CA GLN A 34 -14.07 -5.58 9.23
C GLN A 34 -12.69 -5.58 9.92
N ASN A 35 -11.64 -6.02 9.24
CA ASN A 35 -10.27 -6.00 9.79
C ASN A 35 -9.73 -4.58 9.91
N LYS A 36 -10.12 -3.68 8.99
CA LYS A 36 -9.78 -2.26 9.07
C LYS A 36 -10.40 -1.59 10.30
N GLN A 37 -11.64 -1.92 10.63
CA GLN A 37 -12.35 -1.35 11.79
C GLN A 37 -11.79 -1.87 13.12
N THR A 38 -11.44 -3.15 13.20
CA THR A 38 -10.96 -3.77 14.45
C THR A 38 -9.49 -3.43 14.77
N TYR A 39 -8.61 -3.35 13.77
CA TYR A 39 -7.17 -3.10 13.96
C TYR A 39 -6.71 -1.68 13.62
N GLY A 40 -7.53 -0.87 12.93
CA GLY A 40 -7.16 0.46 12.45
C GLY A 40 -7.35 1.60 13.45
N ASN A 41 -7.91 1.36 14.63
CA ASN A 41 -8.40 2.44 15.50
C ASN A 41 -7.43 2.96 16.57
N SER A 42 -6.13 2.65 16.46
CA SER A 42 -5.13 3.04 17.47
C SER A 42 -3.89 3.70 16.86
N TYR A 43 -4.06 4.77 16.08
CA TYR A 43 -2.98 5.74 15.88
C TYR A 43 -3.57 7.16 15.79
N SER A 44 -3.68 7.80 16.96
CA SER A 44 -3.74 9.25 17.07
C SER A 44 -2.38 9.82 16.67
N ASN A 45 -2.29 10.47 15.51
CA ASN A 45 -1.26 11.49 15.31
C ASN A 45 -1.72 12.56 14.29
N PRO A 46 -1.62 13.86 14.62
CA PRO A 46 -2.02 14.93 13.74
C PRO A 46 -0.89 15.18 12.74
N SER A 47 -1.11 14.88 11.47
CA SER A 47 -0.24 15.37 10.40
C SER A 47 -1.07 15.42 9.14
N SER A 48 -1.09 16.60 8.52
CA SER A 48 -1.71 16.93 7.22
C SER A 48 -1.61 15.76 6.23
N SER A 49 -2.61 14.88 6.24
CA SER A 49 -2.71 13.74 5.34
C SER A 49 -3.16 14.28 3.99
N TYR A 50 -2.20 14.51 3.10
CA TYR A 50 -2.51 14.47 1.68
C TYR A 50 -3.02 13.06 1.42
N GLY A 51 -4.34 12.92 1.27
CA GLY A 51 -4.99 11.62 1.17
C GLY A 51 -4.33 10.77 0.09
N THR A 52 -4.11 9.50 0.39
CA THR A 52 -3.71 8.54 -0.65
C THR A 52 -4.80 8.46 -1.70
N ASN A 53 -4.39 8.25 -2.95
CA ASN A 53 -5.35 8.15 -4.05
C ASN A 53 -6.32 7.00 -3.75
N SER A 54 -7.63 7.26 -3.78
CA SER A 54 -8.63 6.23 -3.56
C SER A 54 -8.75 5.26 -4.74
N ASP A 55 -8.24 5.65 -5.91
CA ASP A 55 -8.23 4.84 -7.12
C ASP A 55 -7.00 3.90 -7.12
N ILE A 56 -7.28 2.63 -6.82
CA ILE A 56 -6.29 1.58 -6.57
C ILE A 56 -6.39 0.51 -7.66
N ARG A 57 -5.23 0.02 -8.12
CA ARG A 57 -5.16 -1.14 -9.01
C ARG A 57 -4.25 -2.24 -8.49
N TYR A 58 -4.61 -3.47 -8.83
CA TYR A 58 -3.79 -4.65 -8.61
C TYR A 58 -2.74 -4.77 -9.73
N GLN A 59 -1.49 -4.98 -9.34
CA GLN A 59 -0.39 -5.27 -10.25
C GLN A 59 -0.07 -6.76 -10.16
N ASN A 60 -0.19 -7.47 -11.27
CA ASN A 60 0.24 -8.87 -11.37
C ASN A 60 1.75 -8.99 -11.12
N GLY A 61 2.17 -10.12 -10.56
CA GLY A 61 3.58 -10.45 -10.44
C GLY A 61 4.23 -10.69 -11.81
N TYR A 62 5.52 -10.41 -11.91
CA TYR A 62 6.28 -10.55 -13.15
C TYR A 62 7.77 -10.74 -12.86
N ILE A 63 8.53 -11.19 -13.87
CA ILE A 63 9.98 -11.31 -13.81
C ILE A 63 10.58 -10.13 -14.56
N LYS A 64 11.50 -9.40 -13.93
CA LYS A 64 12.25 -8.31 -14.58
C LYS A 64 13.27 -8.89 -15.54
N ASP A 65 13.77 -8.07 -16.48
CA ASP A 65 14.79 -8.48 -17.46
C ASP A 65 16.08 -9.00 -16.81
N ASN A 66 16.39 -8.56 -15.59
CA ASN A 66 17.52 -9.05 -14.80
C ASN A 66 17.24 -10.35 -14.01
N GLY A 67 16.13 -11.04 -14.28
CA GLY A 67 15.70 -12.28 -13.63
C GLY A 67 15.05 -12.11 -12.26
N THR A 68 14.96 -10.89 -11.70
CA THR A 68 14.34 -10.68 -10.38
C THR A 68 12.82 -10.81 -10.46
N TYR A 69 12.23 -11.71 -9.67
CA TYR A 69 10.78 -11.81 -9.50
C TYR A 69 10.22 -10.65 -8.68
N VAL A 70 9.09 -10.10 -9.12
CA VAL A 70 8.30 -9.08 -8.43
C VAL A 70 6.97 -9.69 -8.03
N GLU A 71 6.70 -9.74 -6.74
CA GLU A 71 5.42 -10.23 -6.22
C GLU A 71 4.26 -9.31 -6.64
N PRO A 72 3.05 -9.86 -6.90
CA PRO A 72 1.86 -9.04 -7.09
C PRO A 72 1.62 -8.12 -5.88
N HIS A 73 1.12 -6.91 -6.15
CA HIS A 73 0.87 -5.92 -5.11
C HIS A 73 -0.20 -4.91 -5.54
N TYR A 74 -0.76 -4.20 -4.56
CA TYR A 74 -1.65 -3.08 -4.81
C TYR A 74 -0.87 -1.77 -4.89
N LYS A 75 -1.23 -0.93 -5.86
CA LYS A 75 -0.69 0.42 -6.03
C LYS A 75 -1.79 1.39 -6.43
N THR A 76 -1.58 2.66 -6.13
CA THR A 76 -2.40 3.76 -6.63
C THR A 76 -2.32 3.85 -8.15
N ASN A 77 -3.40 4.34 -8.77
CA ASN A 77 -3.42 4.62 -10.20
C ASN A 77 -2.45 5.74 -10.57
N THR A 78 -1.95 5.70 -11.80
CA THR A 78 -0.94 6.65 -12.25
C THR A 78 -1.59 7.98 -12.58
N ASN A 79 -1.09 9.06 -11.98
CA ASN A 79 -1.43 10.44 -12.34
C ASN A 79 -0.15 11.28 -12.45
N ASN A 80 -0.28 12.62 -12.46
CA ASN A 80 0.83 13.54 -12.70
C ASN A 80 1.68 13.87 -11.47
N THR A 81 1.40 13.27 -10.31
CA THR A 81 2.15 13.50 -9.07
C THR A 81 2.44 12.19 -8.35
N ASN A 82 3.37 12.22 -7.41
CA ASN A 82 3.54 11.14 -6.46
C ASN A 82 2.91 11.41 -5.09
N LEU A 83 2.37 12.60 -4.82
CA LEU A 83 1.92 13.03 -3.48
C LEU A 83 0.96 12.05 -2.82
N ASP A 84 0.08 11.43 -3.60
CA ASP A 84 -1.00 10.55 -3.19
C ASP A 84 -0.65 9.05 -3.35
N ASN A 85 0.56 8.72 -3.83
CA ASN A 85 0.99 7.33 -3.99
C ASN A 85 1.29 6.66 -2.65
N PHE A 86 0.95 5.38 -2.51
CA PHE A 86 1.27 4.58 -1.31
C PHE A 86 2.76 4.56 -0.95
N SER A 87 3.65 4.63 -1.94
CA SER A 87 5.10 4.62 -1.70
C SER A 87 5.65 5.95 -1.18
N THR A 88 4.86 7.00 -1.19
CA THR A 88 5.30 8.36 -0.87
C THR A 88 5.36 8.56 0.63
N LYS A 89 6.33 9.36 1.08
CA LYS A 89 6.61 9.61 2.48
C LYS A 89 5.34 10.08 3.20
N ASP A 90 5.10 9.48 4.36
CA ASP A 90 3.94 9.67 5.25
C ASP A 90 2.63 9.04 4.77
N ASN A 91 2.60 8.45 3.57
CA ASN A 91 1.43 7.73 3.10
C ASN A 91 1.45 6.28 3.59
N TYR A 92 0.28 5.74 3.91
CA TYR A 92 0.11 4.37 4.37
C TYR A 92 -0.51 3.49 3.28
N ASN A 93 0.05 2.31 3.06
CA ASN A 93 -0.55 1.28 2.22
C ASN A 93 -1.34 0.28 3.07
N PRO A 94 -2.69 0.35 3.06
CA PRO A 94 -3.49 -0.55 3.87
C PRO A 94 -3.41 -2.01 3.43
N TYR A 95 -2.97 -2.32 2.21
CA TYR A 95 -2.98 -3.69 1.69
C TYR A 95 -1.79 -4.53 2.15
N ASN A 96 -0.70 -3.90 2.58
CA ASN A 96 0.48 -4.59 3.08
C ASN A 96 1.03 -4.03 4.40
N GLY A 97 0.39 -3.00 4.97
CA GLY A 97 0.77 -2.42 6.26
C GLY A 97 2.00 -1.51 6.24
N ASN A 98 2.58 -1.25 5.06
CA ASN A 98 3.79 -0.46 4.94
C ASN A 98 3.50 1.03 4.80
N SER A 99 4.36 1.86 5.41
CA SER A 99 4.40 3.29 5.16
C SER A 99 5.38 3.61 4.03
N GLY A 100 5.00 4.56 3.19
CA GLY A 100 5.85 5.06 2.12
C GLY A 100 7.02 5.87 2.65
N SER A 101 8.09 5.90 1.86
CA SER A 101 9.37 6.55 2.19
C SER A 101 9.91 7.43 1.08
N ARG A 102 9.30 7.38 -0.11
CA ARG A 102 9.76 8.18 -1.26
C ARG A 102 9.42 9.65 -1.05
N ALA A 103 10.37 10.54 -1.28
CA ALA A 103 10.12 11.97 -1.14
C ALA A 103 8.95 12.43 -2.02
N LYS A 104 8.16 13.36 -1.49
CA LYS A 104 7.08 14.04 -2.23
C LYS A 104 7.69 14.87 -3.35
N ASP A 105 7.02 14.90 -4.50
CA ASP A 105 7.32 15.82 -5.58
C ASP A 105 7.36 17.26 -5.05
N TYR A 106 8.32 18.04 -5.55
CA TYR A 106 8.56 19.44 -5.21
C TYR A 106 8.89 19.71 -3.72
N SER A 107 9.27 18.68 -2.96
CA SER A 107 9.80 18.85 -1.61
C SER A 107 11.32 19.03 -1.60
N ASN A 108 11.86 19.64 -0.54
CA ASN A 108 13.31 19.74 -0.33
C ASN A 108 14.00 18.37 -0.37
N TYR A 109 13.31 17.31 0.09
CA TYR A 109 13.83 15.94 0.07
C TYR A 109 13.95 15.34 -1.33
N ALA A 110 13.26 15.89 -2.34
CA ALA A 110 13.38 15.44 -3.73
C ALA A 110 14.80 15.66 -4.28
N TYR A 111 15.51 16.69 -3.79
CA TYR A 111 16.88 17.00 -4.20
C TYR A 111 17.90 15.93 -3.77
N ASN A 112 17.60 15.15 -2.73
CA ASN A 112 18.47 14.06 -2.28
C ASN A 112 18.52 12.89 -3.28
N TYR A 113 17.48 12.72 -4.10
CA TYR A 113 17.39 11.62 -5.06
C TYR A 113 18.20 11.93 -6.31
N GLY A 114 19.27 11.18 -6.59
CA GLY A 114 20.15 11.45 -7.72
C GLY A 114 20.97 12.73 -7.51
N SER A 115 21.38 13.00 -6.27
CA SER A 115 22.33 14.08 -5.97
C SER A 115 23.64 13.85 -6.75
N GLY A 116 24.21 14.92 -7.30
CA GLY A 116 25.40 14.88 -8.18
C GLY A 116 25.15 14.35 -9.59
N GLN A 117 23.92 13.94 -9.93
CA GLN A 117 23.57 13.48 -11.29
C GLN A 117 22.92 14.61 -12.09
N GLN A 118 23.15 14.62 -13.41
CA GLN A 118 22.40 15.45 -14.32
C GLN A 118 20.96 14.92 -14.43
N ILE A 119 19.99 15.76 -14.08
CA ILE A 119 18.57 15.40 -14.16
C ILE A 119 18.00 15.84 -15.50
N HIS A 120 17.31 14.92 -16.15
CA HIS A 120 16.57 15.13 -17.39
C HIS A 120 15.07 15.06 -17.13
N THR A 121 14.31 15.77 -17.96
CA THR A 121 12.84 15.71 -17.96
C THR A 121 12.38 14.97 -19.21
N GLY A 122 11.57 13.93 -19.03
CA GLY A 122 10.97 13.18 -20.13
C GLY A 122 9.77 13.91 -20.75
N SER A 123 9.34 13.46 -21.92
CA SER A 123 8.17 14.02 -22.64
C SER A 123 6.87 14.00 -21.82
N ARG A 124 6.76 13.12 -20.82
CA ARG A 124 5.63 13.00 -19.89
C ARG A 124 5.83 13.77 -18.58
N GLY A 125 6.82 14.65 -18.51
CA GLY A 125 7.14 15.48 -17.34
C GLY A 125 7.79 14.74 -16.16
N GLY A 126 8.07 13.43 -16.29
CA GLY A 126 8.82 12.67 -15.28
C GLY A 126 10.30 13.04 -15.29
N GLN A 127 10.90 13.20 -14.12
CA GLN A 127 12.33 13.49 -13.97
C GLN A 127 13.13 12.21 -13.72
N TYR A 128 14.31 12.12 -14.31
CA TYR A 128 15.20 10.96 -14.20
C TYR A 128 16.65 11.34 -14.43
N TYR A 129 17.57 10.46 -14.04
CA TYR A 129 18.96 10.48 -14.49
C TYR A 129 19.32 9.17 -15.19
N ILE A 130 20.40 9.16 -15.96
CA ILE A 130 20.98 7.95 -16.54
C ILE A 130 22.02 7.41 -15.55
N ASN A 131 21.82 6.20 -15.04
CA ASN A 131 22.77 5.59 -14.11
C ASN A 131 24.00 5.03 -14.84
N SER A 132 24.97 4.51 -14.08
CA SER A 132 26.25 4.02 -14.61
C SER A 132 26.14 2.89 -15.64
N ILE A 133 25.02 2.16 -15.66
CA ILE A 133 24.74 1.08 -16.62
C ILE A 133 23.84 1.53 -17.77
N GLY A 134 23.63 2.84 -17.94
CA GLY A 134 22.86 3.42 -19.04
C GLY A 134 21.33 3.43 -18.84
N ASN A 135 20.83 3.00 -17.68
CA ASN A 135 19.40 2.90 -17.42
C ASN A 135 18.82 4.20 -16.83
N LYS A 136 17.57 4.52 -17.23
CA LYS A 136 16.82 5.63 -16.65
C LYS A 136 16.39 5.30 -15.22
N THR A 137 16.86 6.10 -14.27
CA THR A 137 16.40 6.04 -12.88
C THR A 137 15.54 7.25 -12.58
N TYR A 138 14.23 7.02 -12.41
CA TYR A 138 13.27 8.07 -12.12
C TYR A 138 13.40 8.57 -10.67
N VAL A 139 13.31 9.88 -10.52
CA VAL A 139 13.39 10.60 -9.25
C VAL A 139 12.12 11.44 -9.03
N PRO A 140 11.75 11.76 -7.78
CA PRO A 140 10.70 12.74 -7.51
C PRO A 140 10.99 14.05 -8.23
N LYS A 141 9.93 14.70 -8.73
CA LYS A 141 10.07 15.95 -9.49
C LYS A 141 10.64 17.04 -8.59
N ARG A 142 11.71 17.69 -9.05
CA ARG A 142 12.25 18.93 -8.48
C ARG A 142 11.57 20.13 -9.16
N ASN A 143 11.69 21.33 -8.59
CA ASN A 143 11.05 22.60 -9.00
C ASN A 143 10.23 22.53 -10.29
N GLY A 144 8.91 22.74 -10.17
CA GLY A 144 8.06 22.95 -11.34
C GLY A 144 8.54 24.18 -12.11
N TRP A 145 8.53 24.10 -13.43
CA TRP A 145 8.72 25.27 -14.28
C TRP A 145 7.60 26.28 -14.06
#